data_AF-A0A9X0AAX8-F1
#
_entry.id   AF-A0A9X0AAX8-F1
#
_cell.length_a   1.000
_cell.length_b   1.000
_cell.length_c   1.000
_cell.angle_alpha   90.00
_cell.angle_beta   90.00
_cell.angle_gamma   90.00
#
_symmetry.space_group_name_H-M   'P 1'
#
loop_
_entity.id
_entity.type
_entity.pdbx_description
1 polymer ?
#
loop_
_entity_poly.entity_id
_entity_poly.type
_entity_poly.pdbx_seq_one_letter_code
_entity_poly.pdbx_strand_id
1 'polypeptide(L)'
;MDQMALKYSSQLQTLEKGRNPPSATIMLSSVTGERITDVESLSKAQYWVRNMVSPVNFLKAYEELPILAAASPKKKLGVKNVSLKVYDVLEIGPHPALQRYIKDTAERLSPRSELRYHSTLSRNISNIVSMKELAGRLNSLGYPINFDSVNGVQHSNLAKHKLLVELPEYPFNHSRSYWHESRGQRELKLRKHPELELLGIPISYGNLLECRWRKIFDSTRSTWIQDHKEVCRGMIQVEYQIESTEVDGGRVARDEQETFRLKYETSSRKCTEPMPREILYQCSSDVGVD
;
A
#
# COMPACT_ATOMS: atom_id res chain seq x y z
N MET A 1 -18.19 57.56 19.18
CA MET A 1 -18.36 57.29 17.72
C MET A 1 -19.62 57.94 17.17
N ASP A 2 -20.69 58.08 17.97
CA ASP A 2 -21.98 58.64 17.53
C ASP A 2 -21.90 60.03 16.90
N GLN A 3 -21.07 60.91 17.46
CA GLN A 3 -20.89 62.28 16.94
C GLN A 3 -20.31 62.32 15.51
N MET A 4 -19.55 61.29 15.11
CA MET A 4 -18.95 61.19 13.78
C MET A 4 -19.79 60.35 12.82
N ALA A 5 -20.80 59.62 13.31
CA ALA A 5 -21.60 58.68 12.54
C ALA A 5 -22.34 59.35 11.37
N LEU A 6 -22.92 60.54 11.59
CA LEU A 6 -23.63 61.29 10.55
C LEU A 6 -22.70 61.75 9.42
N LYS A 7 -21.54 62.30 9.78
CA LYS A 7 -20.52 62.75 8.81
C LYS A 7 -19.91 61.56 8.06
N TYR A 8 -19.69 60.44 8.74
CA TYR A 8 -19.21 59.21 8.12
C TYR A 8 -20.24 58.64 7.13
N SER A 9 -21.52 58.62 7.51
CA SER A 9 -22.62 58.18 6.64
C SER A 9 -22.71 59.00 5.36
N SER A 10 -22.62 60.33 5.45
CA SER A 10 -22.69 61.21 4.26
C SER A 10 -21.52 60.99 3.32
N GLN A 11 -20.30 60.77 3.86
CA GLN A 11 -19.13 60.47 3.04
C GLN A 11 -19.17 59.06 2.42
N LEU A 12 -19.78 58.08 3.09
CA LEU A 12 -19.92 56.74 2.51
C LEU A 12 -20.88 56.71 1.31
N GLN A 13 -21.90 57.57 1.27
CA GLN A 13 -22.86 57.63 0.17
C GLN A 13 -22.25 58.12 -1.15
N THR A 14 -21.10 58.78 -1.11
CA THR A 14 -20.40 59.24 -2.31
C THR A 14 -19.51 58.16 -2.93
N LEU A 15 -19.40 56.98 -2.31
CA LEU A 15 -18.59 55.89 -2.82
C LEU A 15 -19.35 55.08 -3.87
N GLU A 16 -18.63 54.66 -4.91
CA GLU A 16 -19.20 53.81 -5.95
C GLU A 16 -19.43 52.38 -5.45
N LYS A 17 -20.48 51.74 -5.97
CA LYS A 17 -20.78 50.34 -5.65
C LYS A 17 -19.68 49.43 -6.21
N GLY A 18 -19.17 48.54 -5.38
CA GLY A 18 -18.22 47.51 -5.79
C GLY A 18 -18.83 46.46 -6.71
N ARG A 19 -17.98 45.57 -7.24
CA ARG A 19 -18.43 44.44 -8.06
C ARG A 19 -19.24 43.46 -7.21
N ASN A 20 -20.30 42.89 -7.79
CA ASN A 20 -21.09 41.86 -7.11
C ASN A 20 -20.20 40.63 -6.83
N PRO A 21 -20.20 40.10 -5.60
CA PRO A 21 -19.41 38.93 -5.26
C PRO A 21 -19.93 37.70 -6.04
N PRO A 22 -19.06 36.71 -6.31
CA PRO A 22 -19.51 35.42 -6.82
C PRO A 22 -20.51 34.80 -5.84
N SER A 23 -21.59 34.20 -6.35
CA SER A 23 -22.77 33.82 -5.54
C SER A 23 -22.55 32.70 -4.51
N ALA A 24 -21.31 32.26 -4.29
CA ALA A 24 -20.97 31.12 -3.45
C ALA A 24 -20.50 31.50 -2.04
N THR A 25 -20.13 32.76 -1.78
CA THR A 25 -19.59 33.16 -0.47
C THR A 25 -20.71 33.47 0.52
N ILE A 26 -20.74 32.74 1.64
CA ILE A 26 -21.64 33.02 2.75
C ILE A 26 -20.94 33.98 3.72
N MET A 27 -21.61 35.07 4.09
CA MET A 27 -21.14 36.02 5.09
C MET A 27 -22.01 35.95 6.35
N LEU A 28 -21.35 35.81 7.51
CA LEU A 28 -21.94 36.01 8.82
C LEU A 28 -21.53 37.39 9.32
N SER A 29 -22.50 38.23 9.66
CA SER A 29 -22.22 39.57 10.15
C SER A 29 -21.98 39.54 11.65
N SER A 30 -20.87 40.10 12.11
CA SER A 30 -20.64 40.33 13.54
C SER A 30 -21.42 41.54 14.07
N VAL A 31 -22.04 42.36 13.21
CA VAL A 31 -22.87 43.49 13.61
C VAL A 31 -24.27 43.02 14.00
N THR A 32 -24.87 42.12 13.20
CA THR A 32 -26.19 41.53 13.49
C THR A 32 -26.08 40.21 14.27
N GLY A 33 -24.93 39.53 14.16
CA GLY A 33 -24.69 38.19 14.70
C GLY A 33 -25.36 37.09 13.88
N GLU A 34 -25.75 37.36 12.63
CA GLU A 34 -26.56 36.47 11.79
C GLU A 34 -26.05 36.44 10.35
N ARG A 35 -26.51 35.47 9.56
CA ARG A 35 -26.19 35.36 8.13
C ARG A 35 -26.78 36.54 7.35
N ILE A 36 -25.96 37.13 6.50
CA ILE A 36 -26.42 38.10 5.51
C ILE A 36 -27.16 37.35 4.39
N THR A 37 -28.46 37.62 4.28
CA THR A 37 -29.33 37.13 3.20
C THR A 37 -29.45 38.16 2.07
N ASP A 38 -29.61 39.43 2.42
CA ASP A 38 -29.60 40.56 1.50
C ASP A 38 -28.19 41.15 1.37
N VAL A 39 -27.48 40.78 0.30
CA VAL A 39 -26.14 41.31 0.01
C VAL A 39 -26.16 42.81 -0.30
N GLU A 40 -27.29 43.36 -0.79
CA GLU A 40 -27.40 44.79 -1.07
C GLU A 40 -27.37 45.63 0.21
N SER A 41 -27.77 45.04 1.34
CA SER A 41 -27.66 45.69 2.65
C SER A 41 -26.22 46.10 3.00
N LEU A 42 -25.21 45.36 2.51
CA LEU A 42 -23.78 45.67 2.72
C LEU A 42 -23.31 46.86 1.87
N SER A 43 -24.04 47.22 0.82
CA SER A 43 -23.76 48.41 0.00
C SER A 43 -24.33 49.68 0.64
N LYS A 44 -25.15 49.57 1.69
CA LYS A 44 -25.81 50.70 2.35
C LYS A 44 -24.90 51.29 3.44
N ALA A 45 -24.75 52.61 3.45
CA ALA A 45 -23.93 53.32 4.44
C ALA A 45 -24.36 53.01 5.88
N GLN A 46 -25.65 52.77 6.11
CA GLN A 46 -26.22 52.45 7.43
C GLN A 46 -25.57 51.21 8.07
N TYR A 47 -25.23 50.18 7.29
CA TYR A 47 -24.60 48.97 7.83
C TYR A 47 -23.20 49.28 8.39
N TRP A 48 -22.40 50.05 7.65
CA TRP A 48 -21.04 50.42 8.05
C TRP A 48 -21.02 51.43 9.20
N VAL A 49 -21.98 52.35 9.24
CA VAL A 49 -22.17 53.22 10.40
C VAL A 49 -22.51 52.38 11.63
N ARG A 50 -23.43 51.42 11.50
CA ARG A 50 -23.79 50.50 12.58
C ARG A 50 -22.60 49.67 13.04
N ASN A 51 -21.76 49.19 12.14
CA ASN A 51 -20.52 48.47 12.47
C ASN A 51 -19.56 49.29 13.34
N MET A 52 -19.51 50.60 13.17
CA MET A 52 -18.60 51.49 13.91
C MET A 52 -19.18 51.98 15.26
N VAL A 53 -20.49 51.87 15.45
CA VAL A 53 -21.21 52.39 16.63
C VAL A 53 -21.70 51.28 17.55
N SER A 54 -22.15 50.17 16.98
CA SER A 54 -22.68 49.04 17.74
C SER A 54 -21.57 48.11 18.23
N PRO A 55 -21.78 47.39 19.35
CA PRO A 55 -20.86 46.36 19.80
C PRO A 55 -20.73 45.23 18.76
N VAL A 56 -19.53 44.67 18.65
CA VAL A 56 -19.23 43.56 17.74
C VAL A 56 -19.62 42.23 18.41
N ASN A 57 -20.65 41.57 17.88
CA ASN A 57 -21.16 40.29 18.35
C ASN A 57 -20.46 39.10 17.65
N PHE A 58 -19.13 39.04 17.78
CA PHE A 58 -18.32 37.98 17.14
C PHE A 58 -18.72 36.58 17.62
N LEU A 59 -18.99 36.41 18.91
CA LEU A 59 -19.37 35.12 19.50
C LEU A 59 -20.64 34.56 18.85
N LYS A 60 -21.71 35.37 18.81
CA LYS A 60 -22.99 34.99 18.19
C LYS A 60 -22.78 34.62 16.72
N ALA A 61 -22.03 35.44 15.98
CA ALA A 61 -21.73 35.15 14.57
C ALA A 61 -20.98 33.82 14.40
N TYR A 62 -20.06 33.47 15.30
CA TYR A 62 -19.32 32.21 15.24
C TYR A 62 -20.19 31.00 15.61
N GLU A 63 -21.09 31.16 16.57
CA GLU A 63 -22.07 30.14 16.99
C GLU A 63 -23.09 29.79 15.90
N GLU A 64 -23.27 30.66 14.89
CA GLU A 64 -24.13 30.38 13.73
C GLU A 64 -23.48 29.42 12.70
N LEU A 65 -22.15 29.21 12.74
CA LEU A 65 -21.44 28.34 11.78
C LEU A 65 -21.99 26.90 11.74
N PRO A 66 -22.19 26.21 12.88
CA PRO A 66 -22.77 24.86 12.88
C PRO A 66 -24.23 24.82 12.39
N ILE A 67 -24.99 25.89 12.61
CA ILE A 67 -26.40 25.97 12.19
C ILE A 67 -26.49 26.05 10.66
N LEU A 68 -25.60 26.83 10.04
CA LEU A 68 -25.47 26.85 8.57
C LEU A 68 -25.07 25.50 7.99
N ALA A 69 -24.27 24.71 8.71
CA ALA A 69 -23.92 23.36 8.31
C ALA A 69 -25.12 22.40 8.32
N ALA A 70 -26.03 22.58 9.28
CA ALA A 70 -27.22 21.75 9.47
C ALA A 70 -28.41 22.16 8.58
N ALA A 71 -28.49 23.42 8.14
CA ALA A 71 -29.58 23.97 7.32
C ALA A 71 -29.56 23.52 5.84
N SER A 72 -28.68 22.57 5.47
CA SER A 72 -28.70 21.94 4.15
C SER A 72 -30.06 21.26 3.91
N PRO A 73 -30.69 21.43 2.72
CA PRO A 73 -32.07 21.05 2.49
C PRO A 73 -32.32 19.55 2.77
N LYS A 74 -33.47 19.27 3.38
CA LYS A 74 -33.95 17.93 3.76
C LYS A 74 -33.75 16.91 2.63
N LYS A 75 -33.21 15.75 3.01
CA LYS A 75 -33.01 14.51 2.24
C LYS A 75 -33.86 14.43 0.95
N LYS A 76 -33.30 14.82 -0.20
CA LYS A 76 -33.71 14.30 -1.50
C LYS A 76 -32.75 13.17 -1.88
N LEU A 77 -33.28 11.98 -2.13
CA LEU A 77 -32.51 10.80 -2.53
C LEU A 77 -31.71 11.12 -3.81
N GLY A 78 -30.39 10.97 -3.79
CA GLY A 78 -29.52 11.19 -4.95
C GLY A 78 -28.72 12.49 -4.98
N VAL A 79 -28.93 13.44 -4.06
CA VAL A 79 -28.09 14.64 -3.92
C VAL A 79 -27.10 14.42 -2.77
N LYS A 80 -25.79 14.47 -3.04
CA LYS A 80 -24.76 14.46 -1.99
C LYS A 80 -24.91 15.73 -1.15
N ASN A 81 -25.56 15.61 0.01
CA ASN A 81 -25.67 16.70 0.97
C ASN A 81 -24.27 17.03 1.51
N VAL A 82 -23.76 18.21 1.20
CA VAL A 82 -22.55 18.74 1.83
C VAL A 82 -22.99 19.34 3.16
N SER A 83 -22.92 18.58 4.25
CA SER A 83 -22.85 19.21 5.57
C SER A 83 -21.61 20.10 5.57
N LEU A 84 -21.78 21.42 5.77
CA LEU A 84 -20.67 22.36 5.80
C LEU A 84 -19.90 22.20 7.11
N LYS A 85 -19.12 21.12 7.25
CA LYS A 85 -18.16 21.00 8.34
C LYS A 85 -16.98 21.92 8.05
N VAL A 86 -16.75 22.89 8.92
CA VAL A 86 -15.59 23.78 8.86
C VAL A 86 -14.40 23.04 9.47
N TYR A 87 -13.37 22.78 8.66
CA TYR A 87 -12.14 22.11 9.10
C TYR A 87 -11.00 23.10 9.37
N ASP A 88 -10.99 24.22 8.67
CA ASP A 88 -9.91 25.21 8.72
C ASP A 88 -10.47 26.62 8.84
N VAL A 89 -9.83 27.42 9.68
CA VAL A 89 -10.09 28.86 9.82
C VAL A 89 -8.83 29.61 9.43
N LEU A 90 -8.99 30.57 8.53
CA LEU A 90 -7.92 31.48 8.12
C LEU A 90 -8.20 32.90 8.64
N GLU A 91 -7.35 33.40 9.52
CA GLU A 91 -7.40 34.78 9.97
C GLU A 91 -6.63 35.70 9.02
N ILE A 92 -7.36 36.64 8.43
CA ILE A 92 -6.81 37.67 7.55
C ILE A 92 -6.57 38.94 8.38
N GLY A 93 -5.30 39.28 8.59
CA GLY A 93 -4.92 40.43 9.40
C GLY A 93 -3.40 40.53 9.58
N PRO A 94 -2.91 41.63 10.17
CA PRO A 94 -1.48 41.88 10.37
C PRO A 94 -0.84 40.99 11.45
N HIS A 95 -1.66 40.35 12.28
CA HIS A 95 -1.26 39.43 13.34
C HIS A 95 -2.46 38.55 13.73
N PRO A 96 -2.27 37.30 14.20
CA PRO A 96 -3.32 36.45 14.77
C PRO A 96 -3.88 36.99 16.10
N ALA A 97 -4.72 38.02 16.05
CA ALA A 97 -5.34 38.62 17.24
C ALA A 97 -6.50 37.76 17.78
N LEU A 98 -7.20 37.01 16.91
CA LEU A 98 -8.38 36.23 17.30
C LEU A 98 -8.08 34.76 17.57
N GLN A 99 -6.84 34.31 17.40
CA GLN A 99 -6.44 32.90 17.52
C GLN A 99 -6.95 32.24 18.79
N ARG A 100 -6.73 32.88 19.94
CA ARG A 100 -7.15 32.32 21.24
C ARG A 100 -8.67 32.23 21.31
N TYR A 101 -9.37 33.32 21.03
CA TYR A 101 -10.83 33.38 21.10
C TYR A 101 -11.51 32.37 20.16
N ILE A 102 -10.97 32.17 18.95
CA ILE A 102 -11.48 31.18 18.00
C ILE A 102 -11.29 29.77 18.53
N LYS A 103 -10.10 29.44 19.08
CA LYS A 103 -9.83 28.12 19.65
C LYS A 103 -10.72 27.83 20.86
N ASP A 104 -10.80 28.77 21.81
CA ASP A 104 -11.62 28.64 23.02
C ASP A 104 -13.12 28.48 22.66
N THR A 105 -13.59 29.25 21.66
CA THR A 105 -14.99 29.16 21.19
C THR A 105 -15.26 27.84 20.46
N ALA A 106 -14.32 27.38 19.63
CA ALA A 106 -14.45 26.13 18.90
C ALA A 106 -14.49 24.92 19.85
N GLU A 107 -13.65 24.91 20.87
CA GLU A 107 -13.63 23.88 21.91
C GLU A 107 -14.93 23.87 22.72
N ARG A 108 -15.46 25.05 23.07
CA ARG A 108 -16.74 25.18 23.77
C ARG A 108 -17.92 24.65 22.94
N LEU A 109 -17.95 24.95 21.64
CA LEU A 109 -19.05 24.54 20.76
C LEU A 109 -19.00 23.05 20.38
N SER A 110 -17.79 22.51 20.21
CA SER A 110 -17.59 21.11 19.87
C SER A 110 -16.38 20.59 20.64
N PRO A 111 -16.61 19.96 21.81
CA PRO A 111 -15.53 19.29 22.55
C PRO A 111 -14.85 18.26 21.63
N ARG A 112 -13.52 18.38 21.47
CA ARG A 112 -12.70 17.63 20.49
C ARG A 112 -12.82 18.09 19.03
N SER A 113 -13.11 19.37 18.80
CA SER A 113 -13.06 19.97 17.47
C SER A 113 -11.69 19.75 16.80
N GLU A 114 -11.69 19.24 15.57
CA GLU A 114 -10.50 19.07 14.72
C GLU A 114 -10.13 20.37 13.97
N LEU A 115 -10.67 21.51 14.42
CA LEU A 115 -10.52 22.79 13.74
C LEU A 115 -9.05 23.23 13.71
N ARG A 116 -8.52 23.40 12.50
CA ARG A 116 -7.18 23.92 12.27
C ARG A 116 -7.26 25.43 12.09
N TYR A 117 -6.41 26.15 12.83
CA TYR A 117 -6.33 27.60 12.74
C TYR A 117 -5.06 28.02 11.99
N HIS A 118 -5.22 28.93 11.05
CA HIS A 118 -4.15 29.53 10.24
C HIS A 118 -4.23 31.04 10.31
N SER A 119 -3.08 31.70 10.22
CA SER A 119 -2.97 33.16 10.15
C SER A 119 -2.21 33.58 8.91
N THR A 120 -2.58 34.74 8.37
CA THR A 120 -1.93 35.33 7.18
C THR A 120 -0.59 35.98 7.52
N LEU A 121 -0.57 36.89 8.50
CA LEU A 121 0.64 37.59 8.93
C LEU A 121 0.85 37.42 10.43
N SER A 122 2.10 37.55 10.85
CA SER A 122 2.53 37.48 12.24
C SER A 122 3.50 38.61 12.54
N ARG A 123 3.34 39.25 13.69
CA ARG A 123 4.20 40.33 14.17
C ARG A 123 5.63 39.80 14.34
N ASN A 124 6.61 40.65 14.03
CA ASN A 124 8.04 40.33 14.09
C ASN A 124 8.48 39.20 13.14
N ILE A 125 7.64 38.83 12.16
CA ILE A 125 7.97 37.89 11.09
C ILE A 125 7.84 38.62 9.77
N SER A 126 8.73 38.32 8.81
CA SER A 126 8.62 38.88 7.46
C SER A 126 7.30 38.46 6.81
N ASN A 127 6.53 39.45 6.32
CA ASN A 127 5.24 39.21 5.66
C ASN A 127 5.35 38.22 4.50
N ILE A 128 6.44 38.29 3.73
CA ILE A 128 6.70 37.39 2.60
C ILE A 128 6.88 35.96 3.10
N VAL A 129 7.62 35.78 4.20
CA VAL A 129 7.86 34.46 4.80
C VAL A 129 6.55 33.89 5.35
N SER A 130 5.78 34.68 6.12
CA SER A 130 4.49 34.23 6.66
C SER A 130 3.50 33.79 5.58
N MET A 131 3.37 34.57 4.50
CA MET A 131 2.47 34.23 3.39
C MET A 131 2.92 33.00 2.61
N LYS A 132 4.23 32.84 2.37
CA LYS A 132 4.78 31.65 1.70
C LYS A 132 4.62 30.40 2.55
N GLU A 133 4.84 30.52 3.86
CA GLU A 133 4.63 29.43 4.81
C GLU A 133 3.15 29.02 4.88
N LEU A 134 2.24 30.00 4.93
CA LEU A 134 0.80 29.75 4.85
C LEU A 134 0.43 29.01 3.55
N ALA A 135 0.92 29.48 2.40
CA ALA A 135 0.67 28.85 1.11
C ALA A 135 1.15 27.39 1.08
N GLY A 136 2.36 27.13 1.59
CA GLY A 136 2.90 25.78 1.74
C GLY A 136 2.04 24.90 2.65
N ARG A 137 1.62 25.41 3.81
CA ARG A 137 0.76 24.68 4.75
C ARG A 137 -0.59 24.35 4.12
N LEU A 138 -1.28 25.32 3.52
CA LEU A 138 -2.58 25.09 2.87
C LEU A 138 -2.46 24.07 1.72
N ASN A 139 -1.38 24.12 0.94
CA ASN A 139 -1.14 23.12 -0.09
C ASN A 139 -0.92 21.72 0.48
N SER A 140 -0.15 21.57 1.56
CA SER A 140 0.04 20.29 2.26
C SER A 140 -1.25 19.72 2.85
N LEU A 141 -2.25 20.58 3.10
CA LEU A 141 -3.60 20.18 3.50
C LEU A 141 -4.52 19.81 2.33
N GLY A 142 -4.06 19.96 1.08
CA GLY A 142 -4.80 19.63 -0.14
C GLY A 142 -5.60 20.79 -0.74
N TYR A 143 -5.44 22.02 -0.26
CA TYR A 143 -6.09 23.18 -0.88
C TYR A 143 -5.44 23.51 -2.24
N PRO A 144 -6.24 23.90 -3.26
CA PRO A 144 -5.73 24.23 -4.59
C PRO A 144 -5.03 25.59 -4.58
N ILE A 145 -3.76 25.62 -4.19
CA ILE A 145 -2.93 26.83 -4.19
C ILE A 145 -2.18 26.96 -5.52
N ASN A 146 -2.30 28.11 -6.18
CA ASN A 146 -1.55 28.40 -7.39
C ASN A 146 -0.14 28.91 -7.04
N PHE A 147 0.86 28.03 -7.06
CA PHE A 147 2.25 28.41 -6.75
C PHE A 147 2.90 29.31 -7.78
N ASP A 148 2.47 29.31 -9.05
CA ASP A 148 2.99 30.26 -10.03
C ASP A 148 2.69 31.69 -9.58
N SER A 149 1.48 31.92 -9.08
CA SER A 149 1.08 33.23 -8.53
C SER A 149 1.85 33.58 -7.25
N VAL A 150 2.09 32.61 -6.36
CA VAL A 150 2.84 32.81 -5.10
C VAL A 150 4.32 33.11 -5.37
N ASN A 151 4.91 32.44 -6.36
CA ASN A 151 6.30 32.58 -6.73
C ASN A 151 6.55 33.73 -7.72
N GLY A 152 5.48 34.39 -8.19
CA GLY A 152 5.57 35.47 -9.17
C GLY A 152 6.10 35.01 -10.53
N VAL A 153 5.88 33.75 -10.89
CA VAL A 153 6.34 33.18 -12.16
C VAL A 153 5.55 33.82 -13.29
N GLN A 154 6.24 34.62 -14.10
CA GLN A 154 5.69 35.15 -15.33
C GLN A 154 6.14 34.27 -16.49
N HIS A 155 5.21 33.51 -17.05
CA HIS A 155 5.44 32.63 -18.20
C HIS A 155 5.89 33.39 -19.46
N SER A 156 5.82 34.71 -19.48
CA SER A 156 6.37 35.57 -20.54
C SER A 156 7.90 35.70 -20.52
N ASN A 157 8.58 35.40 -19.40
CA ASN A 157 10.03 35.56 -19.25
C ASN A 157 10.68 34.30 -18.65
N LEU A 158 10.47 33.16 -19.32
CA LEU A 158 11.00 31.86 -18.92
C LEU A 158 12.54 31.83 -18.83
N ALA A 159 13.24 32.67 -19.58
CA ALA A 159 14.70 32.76 -19.57
C ALA A 159 15.31 33.12 -18.20
N LYS A 160 14.53 33.74 -17.30
CA LYS A 160 14.97 34.07 -15.93
C LYS A 160 14.81 32.91 -14.94
N HIS A 161 14.11 31.84 -15.31
CA HIS A 161 13.84 30.71 -14.43
C HIS A 161 14.79 29.56 -14.76
N LYS A 162 15.47 29.01 -13.74
CA LYS A 162 16.33 27.84 -13.89
C LYS A 162 15.54 26.58 -13.55
N LEU A 163 15.58 25.59 -14.44
CA LEU A 163 14.97 24.28 -14.17
C LEU A 163 15.77 23.57 -13.06
N LEU A 164 15.06 23.10 -12.03
CA LEU A 164 15.66 22.27 -10.99
C LEU A 164 15.69 20.82 -11.49
N VAL A 165 16.85 20.39 -11.98
CA VAL A 165 17.06 19.02 -12.52
C VAL A 165 17.61 18.06 -11.46
N GLU A 166 18.17 18.59 -10.38
CA GLU A 166 18.74 17.80 -9.28
C GLU A 166 17.79 17.82 -8.09
N LEU A 167 16.93 16.80 -8.02
CA LEU A 167 16.10 16.52 -6.86
C LEU A 167 16.49 15.14 -6.31
N PRO A 168 16.59 14.97 -4.98
CA PRO A 168 16.82 13.66 -4.41
C PRO A 168 15.63 12.73 -4.75
N GLU A 169 15.94 11.47 -5.03
CA GLU A 169 14.91 10.45 -5.21
C GLU A 169 14.11 10.24 -3.91
N TYR A 170 12.88 9.74 -4.05
CA TYR A 170 12.05 9.42 -2.88
C TYR A 170 12.76 8.36 -2.01
N PRO A 171 13.05 8.65 -0.73
CA PRO A 171 13.80 7.73 0.12
C PRO A 171 12.88 6.62 0.62
N PHE A 172 12.73 5.55 -0.18
CA PHE A 172 11.95 4.39 0.22
C PHE A 172 12.48 3.81 1.54
N ASN A 173 11.55 3.46 2.43
CA ASN A 173 11.91 2.81 3.70
C ASN A 173 12.29 1.35 3.45
N HIS A 174 13.60 1.08 3.41
CA HIS A 174 14.17 -0.26 3.25
C HIS A 174 14.46 -0.99 4.58
N SER A 175 13.92 -0.51 5.72
CA SER A 175 14.13 -1.15 7.04
C SER A 175 13.63 -2.59 7.11
N ARG A 176 12.66 -2.96 6.26
CA ARG A 176 12.18 -4.33 6.11
C ARG A 176 12.46 -4.83 4.70
N SER A 177 13.06 -5.99 4.62
CA SER A 177 13.14 -6.74 3.37
C SER A 177 11.86 -7.54 3.19
N TYR A 178 11.13 -7.27 2.11
CA TYR A 178 9.97 -8.06 1.67
C TYR A 178 10.39 -9.14 0.68
N TRP A 179 11.56 -9.76 0.91
CA TRP A 179 12.10 -10.80 0.06
C TRP A 179 11.94 -12.17 0.72
N HIS A 180 11.09 -13.02 0.16
CA HIS A 180 10.95 -14.41 0.59
C HIS A 180 11.68 -15.31 -0.41
N GLU A 181 12.86 -15.78 -0.03
CA GLU A 181 13.61 -16.78 -0.80
C GLU A 181 13.44 -18.15 -0.13
N SER A 182 12.97 -19.14 -0.88
CA SER A 182 12.99 -20.50 -0.35
C SER A 182 14.43 -20.97 -0.19
N ARG A 183 14.71 -21.72 0.87
CA ARG A 183 16.08 -22.14 1.15
C ARG A 183 16.67 -23.03 0.03
N GLY A 184 15.84 -23.83 -0.67
CA GLY A 184 16.28 -24.59 -1.85
C GLY A 184 16.66 -23.72 -3.06
N GLN A 185 15.95 -22.61 -3.29
CA GLN A 185 16.31 -21.65 -4.35
C GLN A 185 17.59 -20.88 -4.00
N ARG A 186 17.72 -20.45 -2.73
CA ARG A 186 18.94 -19.81 -2.25
C ARG A 186 20.16 -20.70 -2.42
N GLU A 187 20.02 -21.99 -2.09
CA GLU A 187 21.09 -22.98 -2.24
C GLU A 187 21.43 -23.25 -3.71
N LEU A 188 20.44 -23.29 -4.61
CA LEU A 188 20.67 -23.35 -6.06
C LEU A 188 21.44 -22.12 -6.58
N LYS A 189 21.10 -20.92 -6.11
CA LYS A 189 21.72 -19.67 -6.52
C LYS A 189 23.13 -19.48 -5.96
N LEU A 190 23.37 -19.91 -4.72
CA LEU A 190 24.62 -19.67 -3.97
C LEU A 190 25.49 -20.94 -3.85
N ARG A 191 25.44 -21.85 -4.82
CA ARG A 191 26.26 -23.08 -4.81
C ARG A 191 27.74 -22.73 -4.86
N LYS A 192 28.53 -23.36 -3.97
CA LYS A 192 30.00 -23.24 -3.96
C LYS A 192 30.68 -24.15 -5.00
N HIS A 193 30.09 -25.31 -5.28
CA HIS A 193 30.66 -26.33 -6.15
C HIS A 193 29.67 -26.70 -7.28
N PRO A 194 30.20 -27.04 -8.47
CA PRO A 194 29.37 -27.55 -9.56
C PRO A 194 28.74 -28.90 -9.21
N GLU A 195 27.74 -29.31 -9.99
CA GLU A 195 27.12 -30.62 -9.87
C GLU A 195 28.14 -31.73 -10.17
N LEU A 196 28.27 -32.69 -9.27
CA LEU A 196 29.08 -33.88 -9.52
C LEU A 196 28.33 -34.83 -10.44
N GLU A 197 29.04 -35.46 -11.37
CA GLU A 197 28.42 -36.25 -12.42
C GLU A 197 27.61 -37.43 -11.87
N LEU A 198 28.17 -38.20 -10.94
CA LEU A 198 27.51 -39.39 -10.36
C LEU A 198 26.67 -39.06 -9.12
N LEU A 199 27.23 -38.28 -8.19
CA LEU A 199 26.59 -37.98 -6.90
C LEU A 199 25.57 -36.85 -6.97
N GLY A 200 25.71 -35.94 -7.93
CA GLY A 200 24.84 -34.76 -8.05
C GLY A 200 25.25 -33.65 -7.07
N ILE A 201 24.26 -33.00 -6.47
CA ILE A 201 24.46 -31.81 -5.63
C ILE A 201 24.22 -32.17 -4.16
N PRO A 202 25.09 -31.78 -3.22
CA PRO A 202 24.87 -32.02 -1.80
C PRO A 202 23.60 -31.29 -1.31
N ILE A 203 22.73 -32.00 -0.62
CA ILE A 203 21.54 -31.44 0.01
C ILE A 203 21.97 -30.77 1.32
N SER A 204 21.81 -29.46 1.43
CA SER A 204 22.33 -28.73 2.60
C SER A 204 21.55 -28.95 3.91
N TYR A 205 20.45 -29.69 3.87
CA TYR A 205 19.61 -30.04 5.03
C TYR A 205 19.97 -31.41 5.64
N GLY A 206 20.96 -32.11 5.09
CA GLY A 206 21.44 -33.36 5.66
C GLY A 206 22.10 -33.15 7.02
N ASN A 207 21.96 -34.11 7.92
CA ASN A 207 22.80 -34.20 9.10
C ASN A 207 24.28 -34.27 8.64
N LEU A 208 25.21 -33.61 9.35
CA LEU A 208 26.63 -33.71 9.02
C LEU A 208 27.16 -35.16 9.13
N LEU A 209 26.49 -35.99 9.92
CA LEU A 209 26.76 -37.43 10.04
C LEU A 209 26.06 -38.26 8.94
N GLU A 210 25.11 -37.67 8.22
CA GLU A 210 24.42 -38.29 7.08
C GLU A 210 24.43 -37.34 5.89
N CYS A 211 25.59 -37.21 5.26
CA CYS A 211 25.70 -36.44 4.02
C CYS A 211 24.82 -37.09 2.95
N ARG A 212 23.91 -36.29 2.37
CA ARG A 212 23.03 -36.73 1.28
C ARG A 212 23.29 -35.88 0.05
N TRP A 213 23.32 -36.54 -1.09
CA TRP A 213 23.38 -35.88 -2.39
C TRP A 213 22.12 -36.17 -3.18
N ARG A 214 21.70 -35.20 -3.98
CA ARG A 214 20.59 -35.34 -4.94
C ARG A 214 21.17 -35.29 -6.34
N LYS A 215 21.08 -36.40 -7.04
CA LYS A 215 21.26 -36.49 -8.49
C LYS A 215 19.92 -36.80 -9.14
N ILE A 216 19.58 -36.06 -10.19
CA ILE A 216 18.53 -36.45 -11.12
C ILE A 216 19.26 -36.87 -12.39
N PHE A 217 19.19 -38.15 -12.71
CA PHE A 217 19.79 -38.67 -13.93
C PHE A 217 18.93 -38.31 -15.13
N ASP A 218 19.59 -37.75 -16.14
CA ASP A 218 19.00 -37.37 -17.40
C ASP A 218 19.85 -38.02 -18.49
N SER A 219 19.24 -38.88 -19.30
CA SER A 219 19.92 -39.64 -20.35
C SER A 219 20.48 -38.76 -21.47
N THR A 220 20.05 -37.49 -21.54
CA THR A 220 20.63 -36.49 -22.45
C THR A 220 21.91 -35.87 -21.90
N ARG A 221 22.07 -35.81 -20.57
CA ARG A 221 23.22 -35.19 -19.89
C ARG A 221 24.29 -36.20 -19.50
N SER A 222 23.89 -37.40 -19.10
CA SER A 222 24.79 -38.50 -18.75
C SER A 222 24.61 -39.63 -19.75
N THR A 223 25.28 -39.51 -20.90
CA THR A 223 25.10 -40.42 -22.04
C THR A 223 25.50 -41.86 -21.73
N TRP A 224 26.49 -42.07 -20.85
CA TRP A 224 26.96 -43.39 -20.43
C TRP A 224 25.88 -44.25 -19.76
N ILE A 225 24.81 -43.65 -19.24
CA ILE A 225 23.68 -44.39 -18.65
C ILE A 225 22.97 -45.24 -19.72
N GLN A 226 23.01 -44.82 -20.99
CA GLN A 226 22.42 -45.57 -22.10
C GLN A 226 23.21 -46.84 -22.44
N ASP A 227 24.48 -46.92 -22.03
CA ASP A 227 25.34 -48.08 -22.23
C ASP A 227 25.04 -49.20 -21.21
N HIS A 228 24.43 -48.87 -20.07
CA HIS A 228 23.96 -49.85 -19.09
C HIS A 228 22.66 -50.52 -19.59
N LYS A 229 22.82 -51.59 -20.37
CA LYS A 229 21.73 -52.47 -20.81
C LYS A 229 21.63 -53.65 -19.86
N GLU A 230 20.49 -53.79 -19.17
CA GLU A 230 20.17 -55.02 -18.44
C GLU A 230 20.01 -56.17 -19.45
N VAL A 231 20.94 -57.13 -19.46
CA VAL A 231 20.98 -58.19 -20.48
C VAL A 231 20.06 -59.38 -20.13
N CYS A 232 19.78 -59.68 -18.86
CA CYS A 232 18.86 -60.77 -18.47
C CYS A 232 18.24 -60.54 -17.09
N ARG A 233 16.94 -60.85 -16.93
CA ARG A 233 16.30 -61.07 -15.62
C ARG A 233 16.19 -62.58 -15.39
N GLY A 234 17.09 -63.13 -14.57
CA GLY A 234 16.92 -64.47 -14.00
C GLY A 234 16.12 -64.39 -12.70
N MET A 235 15.23 -65.34 -12.45
CA MET A 235 14.63 -65.54 -11.13
C MET A 235 15.08 -66.91 -10.63
N ILE A 236 15.75 -66.94 -9.49
CA ILE A 236 16.06 -68.18 -8.77
C ILE A 236 15.00 -68.31 -7.67
N GLN A 237 14.19 -69.36 -7.75
CA GLN A 237 13.29 -69.73 -6.66
C GLN A 237 13.93 -70.86 -5.88
N VAL A 238 14.04 -70.68 -4.56
CA VAL A 238 14.39 -71.75 -3.64
C VAL A 238 13.08 -72.32 -3.11
N GLU A 239 12.72 -73.52 -3.56
CA GLU A 239 11.54 -74.22 -3.03
C GLU A 239 11.93 -74.97 -1.76
N TYR A 240 11.21 -74.69 -0.68
CA TYR A 240 11.22 -75.49 0.54
C TYR A 240 9.81 -76.03 0.77
N GLN A 241 9.72 -77.30 1.18
CA GLN A 241 8.43 -77.95 1.43
C GLN A 241 7.84 -77.38 2.73
N ILE A 242 6.78 -76.58 2.61
CA ILE A 242 6.04 -76.04 3.76
C ILE A 242 4.79 -76.90 3.95
N GLU A 243 4.62 -77.50 5.13
CA GLU A 243 3.40 -78.24 5.46
C GLU A 243 2.21 -77.29 5.60
N SER A 244 1.04 -77.71 5.09
CA SER A 244 -0.16 -76.86 5.10
C SER A 244 -0.68 -76.69 6.52
N THR A 245 -0.76 -75.44 7.00
CA THR A 245 -1.40 -75.12 8.28
C THR A 245 -2.92 -75.20 8.19
N GLU A 246 -3.58 -75.73 9.21
CA GLU A 246 -5.06 -75.94 9.26
C GLU A 246 -5.89 -74.66 9.04
N VAL A 247 -5.32 -73.49 9.33
CA VAL A 247 -6.03 -72.20 9.24
C VAL A 247 -6.21 -71.74 7.79
N ASP A 248 -5.27 -72.05 6.91
CA ASP A 248 -5.24 -71.52 5.53
C ASP A 248 -5.34 -72.60 4.44
N GLY A 249 -5.31 -73.89 4.81
CA GLY A 249 -5.47 -75.01 3.88
C GLY A 249 -4.51 -74.99 2.68
N GLY A 250 -3.31 -74.41 2.87
CA GLY A 250 -2.30 -74.25 1.82
C GLY A 250 -2.66 -73.22 0.73
N ARG A 251 -3.60 -72.31 0.98
CA ARG A 251 -4.03 -71.28 0.00
C ARG A 251 -2.91 -70.27 -0.31
N VAL A 252 -2.23 -69.75 0.72
CA VAL A 252 -1.14 -68.76 0.55
C VAL A 252 0.00 -69.33 -0.29
N ALA A 253 0.42 -70.57 -0.03
CA ALA A 253 1.47 -71.22 -0.81
C ALA A 253 1.09 -71.39 -2.29
N ARG A 254 -0.19 -71.71 -2.58
CA ARG A 254 -0.69 -71.82 -3.96
C ARG A 254 -0.74 -70.46 -4.67
N ASP A 255 -1.24 -69.43 -4.00
CA ASP A 255 -1.32 -68.08 -4.56
C ASP A 255 0.08 -67.49 -4.81
N GLU A 256 1.04 -67.73 -3.92
CA GLU A 256 2.44 -67.36 -4.14
C GLU A 256 3.02 -68.10 -5.35
N GLN A 257 2.81 -69.41 -5.45
CA GLN A 257 3.31 -70.22 -6.57
C GLN A 257 2.70 -69.80 -7.92
N GLU A 258 1.40 -69.48 -7.97
CA GLU A 258 0.76 -68.92 -9.16
C GLU A 258 1.32 -67.53 -9.52
N THR A 259 1.54 -66.67 -8.52
CA THR A 259 2.10 -65.33 -8.73
C THR A 259 3.53 -65.42 -9.28
N PHE A 260 4.34 -66.34 -8.76
CA PHE A 260 5.68 -66.61 -9.27
C PHE A 260 5.64 -67.16 -10.69
N ARG A 261 4.78 -68.14 -10.97
CA ARG A 261 4.60 -68.68 -12.31
C ARG A 261 4.23 -67.59 -13.32
N LEU A 262 3.33 -66.68 -12.95
CA LEU A 262 2.93 -65.57 -13.83
C LEU A 262 4.08 -64.59 -14.09
N LYS A 263 4.89 -64.28 -13.07
CA LYS A 263 6.10 -63.45 -13.21
C LYS A 263 7.16 -64.14 -14.07
N TYR A 264 7.34 -65.45 -13.90
CA TYR A 264 8.27 -66.25 -14.70
C TYR A 264 7.86 -66.29 -16.17
N GLU A 265 6.60 -66.63 -16.47
CA GLU A 265 6.07 -66.66 -17.84
C GLU A 265 6.16 -65.28 -18.51
N THR A 266 5.94 -64.20 -17.76
CA THR A 266 6.09 -62.82 -18.27
C THR A 266 7.55 -62.46 -18.55
N SER A 267 8.49 -62.99 -17.76
CA SER A 267 9.93 -62.72 -17.92
C SER A 267 10.56 -63.60 -19.00
N SER A 268 10.15 -64.86 -19.12
CA SER A 268 10.67 -65.79 -20.14
C SER A 268 10.27 -65.38 -21.56
N ARG A 269 9.10 -64.73 -21.73
CA ARG A 269 8.68 -64.15 -23.02
C ARG A 269 9.66 -63.10 -23.58
N LYS A 270 10.56 -62.54 -22.76
CA LYS A 270 11.58 -61.59 -23.19
C LYS A 270 12.94 -62.21 -23.49
N CYS A 271 13.20 -63.45 -23.04
CA CYS A 271 14.46 -64.14 -23.28
C CYS A 271 14.27 -65.17 -24.40
N THR A 272 14.78 -64.87 -25.60
CA THR A 272 14.64 -65.73 -26.79
C THR A 272 15.69 -66.84 -26.88
N GLU A 273 16.75 -66.80 -26.09
CA GLU A 273 17.84 -67.78 -26.11
C GLU A 273 18.03 -68.42 -24.73
N PRO A 274 17.96 -69.77 -24.63
CA PRO A 274 18.22 -70.46 -23.37
C PRO A 274 19.71 -70.39 -23.02
N MET A 275 20.04 -69.93 -21.80
CA MET A 275 21.41 -69.89 -21.30
C MET A 275 21.76 -71.23 -20.61
N PRO A 276 22.86 -71.90 -20.99
CA PRO A 276 23.36 -73.08 -20.30
C PRO A 276 23.64 -72.79 -18.82
N ARG A 277 23.21 -73.68 -17.93
CA ARG A 277 23.37 -73.54 -16.46
C ARG A 277 24.84 -73.37 -16.06
N GLU A 278 25.75 -73.99 -16.81
CA GLU A 278 27.19 -73.96 -16.57
C GLU A 278 27.76 -72.54 -16.67
N ILE A 279 27.26 -71.74 -17.62
CA ILE A 279 27.65 -70.32 -17.78
C ILE A 279 27.16 -69.48 -16.59
N LEU A 280 25.97 -69.81 -16.08
CA LEU A 280 25.37 -69.08 -14.96
C LEU A 280 26.12 -69.35 -13.65
N TYR A 281 26.52 -70.60 -13.41
CA TYR A 281 27.37 -70.94 -12.25
C TYR A 281 28.78 -70.36 -12.38
N GLN A 282 29.34 -70.33 -13.59
CA GLN A 282 30.66 -69.74 -13.81
C GLN A 282 30.65 -68.22 -13.58
N CYS A 283 29.64 -67.51 -14.08
CA CYS A 283 29.46 -66.08 -13.79
C CYS A 283 29.28 -65.79 -12.29
N SER A 284 28.56 -66.64 -11.54
CA SER A 284 28.38 -66.44 -10.09
C SER A 284 29.70 -66.63 -9.33
N SER A 285 30.49 -67.65 -9.68
CA SER A 285 31.81 -67.90 -9.11
C SER A 285 32.80 -66.77 -9.44
N ASP A 286 32.79 -66.26 -10.68
CA ASP A 286 33.64 -65.13 -11.11
C ASP A 286 33.31 -63.81 -10.37
N VAL A 287 32.07 -63.66 -9.90
CA VAL A 287 31.61 -62.50 -9.11
C VAL A 287 31.77 -62.75 -7.60
N GLY A 288 32.32 -63.90 -7.21
CA GLY A 288 32.64 -64.26 -5.81
C GLY A 288 31.42 -64.66 -4.99
N VAL A 289 30.35 -65.12 -5.64
CA VAL A 289 29.13 -65.64 -5.03
C VAL A 289 29.16 -67.16 -5.14
N ASP A 290 29.98 -67.79 -4.29
CA ASP A 290 29.97 -69.24 -3.99
C ASP A 290 29.69 -69.45 -2.49
#